data_AF-A0A0N5C143-F1
#
_entry.id   AF-A0A0N5C143-F1
#
_cell.length_a   1.000
_cell.length_b   1.000
_cell.length_c   1.000
_cell.angle_alpha   90.00
_cell.angle_beta   90.00
_cell.angle_gamma   90.00
#
_symmetry.space_group_name_H-M   'P 1'
#
loop_
_entity.id
_entity.type
_entity.pdbx_description
1 polymer ?
#
loop_
_entity_poly.entity_id
_entity_poly.type
_entity_poly.pdbx_seq_one_letter_code
_entity_poly.pdbx_strand_id
1 'polypeptide(L)'
;MNCTKFFTLLLLIITLSFTIECRRNNVSNYSNYLKSIKNNSRNNNLPQPSVHVSGNCLSNVDCPIGYVCTNQMCIKQVIKRPSHREWKLLQCADKEKDCSKYEHYCRDSAYLDFLKEHCKRTCGYCQRS
;
A
#
# COMPACT_ATOMS: atom_id res chain seq x y z
N MET A 1 -11.56 59.20 28.91
CA MET A 1 -11.09 57.79 28.89
C MET A 1 -12.13 56.95 28.18
N ASN A 2 -11.76 56.14 27.18
CA ASN A 2 -12.43 54.91 26.69
C ASN A 2 -12.46 54.69 25.17
N CYS A 3 -12.04 55.64 24.32
CA CYS A 3 -11.95 55.39 22.86
C CYS A 3 -10.91 54.31 22.52
N THR A 4 -9.72 54.34 23.15
CA THR A 4 -8.67 53.34 22.91
C THR A 4 -9.10 51.93 23.30
N LYS A 5 -9.87 51.77 24.39
CA LYS A 5 -10.43 50.48 24.82
C LYS A 5 -11.49 49.94 23.86
N PHE A 6 -12.29 50.83 23.26
CA PHE A 6 -13.31 50.46 22.27
C PHE A 6 -12.68 49.99 20.96
N PHE A 7 -11.67 50.70 20.47
CA PHE A 7 -10.91 50.29 19.28
C PHE A 7 -10.18 48.96 19.48
N THR A 8 -9.56 48.73 20.64
CA THR A 8 -8.91 47.45 20.93
C THR A 8 -9.91 46.30 21.02
N LEU A 9 -11.10 46.53 21.57
CA LEU A 9 -12.15 45.51 21.65
C LEU A 9 -12.69 45.15 20.25
N LEU A 10 -12.89 46.15 19.38
CA LEU A 10 -13.34 45.95 18.00
C LEU A 10 -12.33 45.12 17.19
N LEU A 11 -11.03 45.42 17.31
CA LEU A 11 -9.97 44.68 16.60
C LEU A 11 -9.86 43.21 17.08
N LEU A 12 -10.02 42.95 18.38
CA LEU A 12 -10.03 41.58 18.91
C LEU A 12 -11.21 40.76 18.38
N ILE A 13 -12.42 41.35 18.31
CA ILE A 13 -13.60 40.66 17.76
C ILE A 13 -13.41 40.33 16.28
N ILE A 14 -12.82 41.23 15.50
CA ILE A 14 -12.55 41.03 14.08
C ILE A 14 -11.54 39.88 13.88
N THR A 15 -10.42 39.90 14.62
CA THR A 15 -9.38 38.84 14.50
C THR A 15 -9.88 37.46 14.94
N LEU A 16 -10.72 37.38 15.97
CA LEU A 16 -11.37 36.13 16.38
C LEU A 16 -12.35 35.61 15.32
N SER A 17 -13.09 36.50 14.66
CA SER A 17 -14.03 36.11 13.60
C SER A 17 -13.32 35.57 12.35
N PHE A 18 -12.23 36.22 11.91
CA PHE A 18 -11.44 35.76 10.77
C PHE A 18 -10.76 34.41 11.02
N THR A 19 -10.26 34.17 12.23
CA THR A 19 -9.62 32.88 12.59
C THR A 19 -10.60 31.72 12.71
N ILE A 20 -11.84 31.97 13.15
CA ILE A 20 -12.91 30.97 13.22
C ILE A 20 -13.32 30.49 11.81
N GLU A 21 -13.47 31.40 10.83
CA GLU A 21 -13.89 31.02 9.48
C GLU A 21 -12.80 30.22 8.73
N CYS A 22 -11.52 30.56 8.90
CA CYS A 22 -10.41 29.77 8.35
C CYS A 22 -10.38 28.33 8.88
N ARG A 23 -10.67 28.13 10.18
CA ARG A 23 -10.70 26.80 10.79
C ARG A 23 -11.87 25.96 10.27
N ARG A 24 -13.03 26.58 10.03
CA ARG A 24 -14.24 25.89 9.56
C ARG A 24 -14.11 25.41 8.10
N ASN A 25 -13.49 26.20 7.23
CA ASN A 25 -13.27 25.85 5.83
C ASN A 25 -12.27 24.70 5.65
N ASN A 26 -11.19 24.67 6.43
CA ASN A 26 -10.20 23.59 6.39
C ASN A 26 -10.78 22.24 6.88
N VAL A 27 -11.58 22.24 7.94
CA VAL A 27 -12.25 21.01 8.44
C VAL A 27 -13.25 20.47 7.42
N SER A 28 -13.99 21.36 6.74
CA SER A 28 -14.98 20.98 5.72
C SER A 28 -14.33 20.36 4.48
N ASN A 29 -13.24 20.96 3.98
CA ASN A 29 -12.47 20.42 2.86
C ASN A 29 -11.81 19.08 3.21
N TYR A 30 -11.25 18.94 4.42
CA TYR A 30 -10.64 17.69 4.87
C TYR A 30 -11.68 16.57 5.02
N SER A 31 -12.85 16.87 5.59
CA SER A 31 -13.94 15.91 5.74
C SER A 31 -14.50 15.46 4.38
N ASN A 32 -14.59 16.35 3.40
CA ASN A 32 -15.03 16.02 2.04
C ASN A 32 -13.99 15.17 1.29
N TYR A 33 -12.71 15.48 1.46
CA TYR A 33 -11.60 14.66 0.95
C TYR A 33 -11.60 13.25 1.56
N LEU A 34 -11.79 13.11 2.88
CA LEU A 34 -11.89 11.78 3.51
C LEU A 34 -13.16 11.02 3.07
N LYS A 35 -14.28 11.71 2.83
CA LYS A 35 -15.50 11.09 2.29
C LYS A 35 -15.30 10.57 0.86
N SER A 36 -14.55 11.28 0.01
CA SER A 36 -14.26 10.80 -1.35
C SER A 36 -13.39 9.54 -1.35
N ILE A 37 -12.45 9.41 -0.40
CA ILE A 37 -11.63 8.20 -0.23
C ILE A 37 -12.47 7.02 0.29
N LYS A 38 -13.39 7.26 1.24
CA LYS A 38 -14.16 6.20 1.91
C LYS A 38 -15.29 5.61 1.06
N ASN A 39 -15.85 6.40 0.14
CA ASN A 39 -16.93 5.96 -0.76
C ASN A 39 -16.48 5.01 -1.88
N ASN A 40 -15.16 4.85 -2.08
CA ASN A 40 -14.61 4.01 -3.15
C ASN A 40 -14.36 2.54 -2.72
N SER A 41 -14.71 2.17 -1.48
CA SER A 41 -14.30 0.89 -0.89
C SER A 41 -15.44 -0.02 -0.44
N ARG A 42 -16.62 0.03 -1.09
CA ARG A 42 -17.75 -0.86 -0.73
C ARG A 42 -18.47 -1.57 -1.87
N ASN A 43 -17.93 -1.59 -3.09
CA ASN A 43 -18.38 -2.54 -4.10
C ASN A 43 -17.34 -2.59 -5.20
N ASN A 44 -16.53 -3.65 -5.29
CA ASN A 44 -15.80 -4.01 -6.50
C ASN A 44 -15.31 -5.48 -6.41
N ASN A 45 -16.21 -6.43 -6.69
CA ASN A 45 -15.81 -7.64 -7.40
C ASN A 45 -15.59 -7.28 -8.88
N LEU A 46 -14.57 -6.46 -9.13
CA LEU A 46 -14.08 -6.08 -10.46
C LEU A 46 -12.56 -6.18 -10.40
N PRO A 47 -11.86 -6.68 -11.45
CA PRO A 47 -10.41 -6.67 -11.48
C PRO A 47 -9.97 -5.20 -11.49
N GLN A 48 -9.56 -4.68 -10.34
CA GLN A 48 -9.08 -3.32 -10.22
C GLN A 48 -7.81 -3.20 -11.09
N PRO A 49 -7.71 -2.24 -12.02
CA PRO A 49 -6.44 -1.93 -12.64
C PRO A 49 -5.53 -1.42 -11.51
N SER A 50 -4.55 -2.24 -11.14
CA SER A 50 -3.64 -2.01 -10.02
C SER A 50 -2.62 -0.90 -10.30
N VAL A 51 -3.04 0.19 -10.95
CA VAL A 51 -2.18 1.30 -11.36
C VAL A 51 -2.76 2.58 -10.77
N HIS A 52 -2.20 3.02 -9.65
CA HIS A 52 -2.47 4.36 -9.13
C HIS A 52 -1.59 5.35 -9.88
N VAL A 53 -2.21 6.33 -10.54
CA VAL A 53 -1.54 7.41 -11.27
C VAL A 53 -1.60 8.70 -10.45
N SER A 54 -0.50 9.46 -10.40
CA SER A 54 -0.42 10.74 -9.68
C SER A 54 0.22 11.82 -10.55
N GLY A 55 -0.48 12.23 -11.61
CA GLY A 55 -0.05 13.32 -12.48
C GLY A 55 1.10 12.94 -13.41
N ASN A 56 1.62 13.96 -14.06
CA ASN A 56 2.70 13.92 -15.04
C ASN A 56 4.06 14.15 -14.39
N CYS A 57 5.12 13.68 -15.05
CA CYS A 57 6.49 13.79 -14.57
C CYS A 57 7.48 13.83 -15.73
N LEU A 58 8.68 14.36 -15.47
CA LEU A 58 9.82 14.27 -16.38
C LEU A 58 10.86 13.28 -15.84
N SER A 59 10.91 13.10 -14.52
CA SER A 59 11.86 12.25 -13.81
C SER A 59 11.26 11.67 -12.52
N ASN A 60 11.95 10.70 -11.90
CA ASN A 60 11.47 10.04 -10.68
C ASN A 60 11.37 10.97 -9.46
N VAL A 61 12.12 12.07 -9.43
CA VAL A 61 12.10 13.02 -8.30
C VAL A 61 10.87 13.93 -8.31
N ASP A 62 10.20 14.05 -9.46
CA ASP A 62 8.95 14.81 -9.60
C ASP A 62 7.76 14.07 -8.98
N CYS A 63 7.93 12.78 -8.71
CA CYS A 63 6.88 11.91 -8.22
C CYS A 63 6.84 11.85 -6.69
N PRO A 64 5.64 11.73 -6.09
CA PRO A 64 5.50 11.48 -4.66
C PRO A 64 6.20 10.20 -4.22
N ILE A 65 6.53 10.11 -2.93
CA ILE A 65 7.18 8.92 -2.36
C ILE A 65 6.36 7.64 -2.69
N GLY A 66 7.04 6.66 -3.30
CA GLY A 66 6.44 5.39 -3.71
C GLY A 66 5.89 5.37 -5.15
N TYR A 67 6.06 6.45 -5.90
CA TYR A 67 5.76 6.53 -7.33
C TYR A 67 7.05 6.59 -8.14
N VAL A 68 6.99 6.12 -9.38
CA VAL A 68 8.08 6.23 -10.36
C VAL A 68 7.55 6.88 -11.62
N CYS A 69 8.41 7.62 -12.32
CA CYS A 69 8.06 8.24 -13.57
C CYS A 69 8.17 7.21 -14.70
N THR A 70 7.04 6.87 -15.31
CA THR A 70 6.98 5.93 -16.43
C THR A 70 6.06 6.49 -17.49
N ASN A 71 6.56 6.61 -18.72
CA ASN A 71 5.83 7.23 -19.83
C ASN A 71 5.25 8.61 -19.45
N GLN A 72 6.09 9.44 -18.81
CA GLN A 72 5.74 10.80 -18.36
C GLN A 72 4.62 10.87 -17.32
N MET A 73 4.28 9.76 -16.68
CA MET A 73 3.23 9.66 -15.67
C MET A 73 3.79 9.05 -14.39
N CYS A 74 3.47 9.63 -13.24
CA CYS A 74 3.82 9.04 -11.96
C CYS A 74 2.92 7.85 -11.71
N ILE A 75 3.48 6.65 -11.75
CA ILE A 75 2.76 5.42 -11.47
C ILE A 75 3.26 4.81 -10.17
N LYS A 76 2.32 4.44 -9.29
CA LYS A 76 2.65 3.65 -8.11
C LYS A 76 2.87 2.22 -8.57
N GLN A 77 4.12 1.76 -8.47
CA GLN A 77 4.44 0.36 -8.73
C GLN A 77 3.74 -0.47 -7.64
N VAL A 78 2.62 -1.11 -7.99
CA VAL A 78 2.06 -2.16 -7.16
C VAL A 78 2.94 -3.38 -7.38
N ILE A 79 4.04 -3.45 -6.63
CA ILE A 79 4.75 -4.71 -6.45
C ILE A 79 3.69 -5.64 -5.87
N LYS A 80 3.17 -6.56 -6.70
CA LYS A 80 2.20 -7.57 -6.28
C LYS A 80 2.89 -8.44 -5.23
N ARG A 81 2.85 -8.01 -3.96
CA ARG A 81 3.25 -8.86 -2.86
C ARG A 81 2.23 -9.99 -2.88
N PRO A 82 2.68 -11.26 -3.00
CA PRO A 82 1.78 -12.38 -2.92
C PRO A 82 0.94 -12.21 -1.65
N SER A 83 -0.37 -12.45 -1.73
CA SER A 83 -1.20 -12.51 -0.53
C SER A 83 -0.56 -13.49 0.46
N HIS A 84 -0.85 -13.37 1.76
CA HIS A 84 -0.29 -14.30 2.75
C HIS A 84 -0.54 -15.78 2.38
N ARG A 85 -1.65 -16.08 1.71
CA ARG A 85 -1.93 -17.42 1.16
C ARG A 85 -1.05 -17.78 -0.04
N GLU A 86 -0.82 -16.88 -0.97
CA GLU A 86 0.09 -17.11 -2.11
C GLU A 86 1.56 -17.19 -1.68
N TRP A 87 1.98 -16.38 -0.70
CA TRP A 87 3.33 -16.43 -0.13
C TRP A 87 3.59 -17.77 0.56
N LYS A 88 2.56 -18.34 1.21
CA LYS A 88 2.62 -19.68 1.80
C LYS A 88 2.67 -20.80 0.75
N LEU A 89 1.89 -20.67 -0.33
CA LEU A 89 1.93 -21.61 -1.47
C LEU A 89 3.29 -21.57 -2.18
N LEU A 90 3.86 -20.39 -2.40
CA LEU A 90 5.19 -20.22 -3.01
C LEU A 90 6.30 -20.78 -2.10
N GLN A 91 6.16 -20.62 -0.79
CA GLN A 91 7.09 -21.20 0.18
C GLN A 91 7.02 -22.73 0.25
N CYS A 92 5.93 -23.35 -0.18
CA CYS A 92 5.73 -24.80 -0.23
C CYS A 92 5.50 -25.28 -1.68
N ALA A 93 6.44 -24.94 -2.55
CA ALA A 93 6.46 -25.44 -3.91
C ALA A 93 7.77 -26.18 -4.19
N ASP A 94 7.75 -27.14 -5.10
CA ASP A 94 8.97 -27.73 -5.64
C ASP A 94 9.65 -26.72 -6.56
N LYS A 95 10.97 -26.57 -6.39
CA LYS A 95 11.80 -25.75 -7.28
C LYS A 95 12.17 -26.52 -8.54
N GLU A 96 12.34 -27.83 -8.43
CA GLU A 96 12.74 -28.70 -9.52
C GLU A 96 11.54 -29.37 -10.19
N LYS A 97 11.61 -29.57 -11.51
CA LYS A 97 10.47 -30.14 -12.27
C LYS A 97 10.34 -31.65 -12.08
N ASP A 98 11.45 -32.33 -11.82
CA ASP A 98 11.55 -33.78 -11.79
C ASP A 98 11.44 -34.38 -10.38
N CYS A 99 10.94 -33.63 -9.40
CA CYS A 99 10.87 -34.09 -8.01
C CYS A 99 10.16 -35.43 -7.82
N SER A 100 9.15 -35.77 -8.64
CA SER A 100 8.47 -37.07 -8.58
C SER A 100 9.41 -38.25 -8.81
N LYS A 101 10.51 -38.07 -9.56
CA LYS A 101 11.51 -39.13 -9.78
C LYS A 101 12.39 -39.39 -8.56
N TYR A 102 12.40 -38.47 -7.60
CA TYR A 102 13.26 -38.53 -6.41
C TYR A 102 12.46 -38.74 -5.11
N GLU A 103 11.15 -38.99 -5.21
CA GLU A 103 10.27 -39.14 -4.05
C GLU A 103 10.71 -40.26 -3.10
N HIS A 104 11.24 -41.36 -3.64
CA HIS A 104 11.75 -42.46 -2.83
C HIS A 104 13.04 -42.13 -2.07
N TYR A 105 13.77 -41.08 -2.47
CA TYR A 105 14.97 -40.61 -1.77
C TYR A 105 14.68 -39.58 -0.68
N CYS A 106 13.41 -39.19 -0.45
CA CYS A 106 13.04 -38.20 0.56
C CYS A 106 13.38 -38.60 2.02
N ARG A 107 13.94 -39.77 2.26
CA ARG A 107 14.45 -40.16 3.59
C ARG A 107 15.90 -40.63 3.54
N ASP A 108 16.51 -40.62 2.36
CA ASP A 108 17.90 -40.97 2.18
C ASP A 108 18.77 -39.79 2.65
N SER A 109 19.67 -40.05 3.60
CA SER A 109 20.56 -39.03 4.15
C SER A 109 21.45 -38.37 3.09
N ALA A 110 21.80 -39.09 2.01
CA ALA A 110 22.62 -38.54 0.94
C ALA A 110 21.89 -37.48 0.10
N TYR A 111 20.55 -37.53 0.06
CA TYR A 111 19.72 -36.64 -0.75
C TYR A 111 18.85 -35.69 0.08
N LEU A 112 18.87 -35.84 1.41
CA LEU A 112 17.96 -35.17 2.33
C LEU A 112 18.00 -33.65 2.19
N ASP A 113 19.19 -33.05 2.18
CA ASP A 113 19.33 -31.59 2.13
C ASP A 113 18.88 -31.02 0.79
N PHE A 114 19.28 -31.68 -0.31
CA PHE A 114 18.86 -31.32 -1.65
C PHE A 114 17.33 -31.38 -1.79
N LEU A 115 16.71 -32.48 -1.37
CA LEU A 115 15.27 -32.67 -1.50
C LEU A 115 14.47 -31.78 -0.54
N LYS A 116 15.02 -31.43 0.63
CA LYS A 116 14.44 -30.41 1.52
C LYS A 116 14.38 -29.04 0.90
N GLU A 117 15.38 -28.67 0.10
CA GLU A 117 15.40 -27.37 -0.54
C GLU A 117 14.57 -27.33 -1.85
N HIS A 118 14.74 -28.36 -2.68
CA HIS A 118 14.26 -28.35 -4.06
C HIS A 118 12.94 -29.09 -4.27
N CYS A 119 12.60 -30.06 -3.41
CA CYS A 119 11.45 -30.95 -3.57
C CYS A 119 10.58 -31.03 -2.31
N LYS A 120 10.52 -29.95 -1.54
CA LYS A 120 9.81 -29.88 -0.25
C LYS A 120 8.34 -30.22 -0.29
N ARG A 121 7.65 -29.98 -1.40
CA ARG A 121 6.23 -30.30 -1.53
C ARG A 121 6.08 -31.79 -1.86
N THR A 122 6.84 -32.30 -2.84
CA THR A 122 6.85 -33.73 -3.16
C THR A 122 7.25 -34.58 -1.95
N CYS A 123 8.29 -34.20 -1.21
CA CYS A 123 8.75 -34.92 -0.03
C CYS A 123 7.93 -34.64 1.25
N GLY A 124 6.91 -33.78 1.18
CA GLY A 124 6.05 -33.47 2.33
C GLY A 124 6.72 -32.70 3.47
N TYR A 125 7.82 -32.00 3.22
CA TYR A 125 8.53 -31.20 4.23
C TYR A 125 7.92 -29.84 4.50
N CYS A 126 6.87 -29.48 3.78
CA CYS A 126 6.14 -28.26 4.06
C CYS A 126 5.52 -28.30 5.46
N GLN A 127 5.93 -27.38 6.32
CA GLN A 127 5.27 -27.20 7.61
C GLN A 127 3.85 -26.65 7.38
N ARG A 128 2.85 -27.28 8.00
CA ARG A 128 1.55 -26.65 8.23
C ARG A 128 1.76 -25.57 9.32
N SER A 129 2.15 -24.36 8.92
CA SER A 129 2.19 -23.19 9.82
C SER A 129 0.80 -22.61 10.05
#